data_AF-A0A6D2J7Q2-F1
#
_entry.id   AF-A0A6D2J7Q2-F1
#
_cell.length_a   1.000
_cell.length_b   1.000
_cell.length_c   1.000
_cell.angle_alpha   90.00
_cell.angle_beta   90.00
_cell.angle_gamma   90.00
#
_symmetry.space_group_name_H-M   'P 1'
#
loop_
_entity.id
_entity.type
_entity.pdbx_description
1 polymer ?
#
loop_
_entity_poly.entity_id
_entity_poly.type
_entity_poly.pdbx_seq_one_letter_code
_entity_poly.pdbx_strand_id
1 'polypeptide(L)'
;MSSPAKPPTRTFYNHSNDPWFKNQSIESCVTVKPVPDYLKQRQGKFGDNKPSSKDERTQRKLEISLDPLDPANSSKHMGGPKAFGSLPVPVVYLPDVAVKNQEQDWTIPPCFSSWVKPEGCPATLELRLDSYERYLYHVEINDNFGKVAKVLIDYYG
;
A
#
# COMPACT_ATOMS: atom_id res chain seq x y z
N MET A 1 91.17 -26.36 30.42
CA MET A 1 90.56 -27.11 29.28
C MET A 1 89.06 -27.14 29.53
N SER A 2 88.26 -26.45 28.72
CA SER A 2 86.80 -26.32 28.90
C SER A 2 86.06 -27.24 27.94
N SER A 3 85.04 -27.95 28.44
CA SER A 3 84.18 -28.88 27.69
C SER A 3 83.16 -28.14 26.81
N PRO A 4 82.66 -28.74 25.71
CA PRO A 4 81.84 -28.03 24.73
C PRO A 4 80.37 -27.89 25.19
N ALA A 5 79.78 -26.72 24.91
CA ALA A 5 78.39 -26.38 25.21
C ALA A 5 77.41 -27.11 24.26
N LYS A 6 76.31 -27.67 24.82
CA LYS A 6 75.21 -28.27 24.05
C LYS A 6 74.38 -27.15 23.35
N PRO A 7 73.99 -27.31 22.08
CA PRO A 7 73.14 -26.33 21.41
C PRO A 7 71.69 -26.35 21.96
N PRO A 8 70.96 -25.22 21.87
CA PRO A 8 69.65 -25.06 22.49
C PRO A 8 68.57 -25.94 21.83
N THR A 9 67.75 -26.59 22.64
CA THR A 9 66.56 -27.34 22.23
C THR A 9 65.57 -26.40 21.54
N ARG A 10 65.49 -26.48 20.22
CA ARG A 10 64.51 -25.74 19.43
C ARG A 10 63.14 -26.41 19.57
N THR A 11 62.30 -25.87 20.45
CA THR A 11 60.90 -26.28 20.58
C THR A 11 60.16 -25.87 19.31
N PHE A 12 59.74 -26.84 18.51
CA PHE A 12 58.87 -26.60 17.35
C PHE A 12 57.47 -26.29 17.87
N TYR A 13 57.07 -25.01 17.79
CA TYR A 13 55.70 -24.61 18.10
C TYR A 13 54.80 -24.95 16.91
N ASN A 14 53.74 -25.74 17.12
CA ASN A 14 52.82 -26.17 16.08
C ASN A 14 51.69 -25.15 15.92
N HIS A 15 51.74 -24.38 14.83
CA HIS A 15 50.79 -23.32 14.50
C HIS A 15 49.41 -23.82 14.03
N SER A 16 49.19 -25.14 13.91
CA SER A 16 47.87 -25.69 13.50
C SER A 16 46.73 -25.40 14.48
N ASN A 17 47.06 -25.03 15.73
CA ASN A 17 46.07 -24.73 16.76
C ASN A 17 45.86 -23.23 17.00
N ASP A 18 46.49 -22.36 16.22
CA ASP A 18 46.35 -20.92 16.42
C ASP A 18 44.89 -20.47 16.16
N PRO A 19 44.30 -19.60 17.01
CA PRO A 19 42.89 -19.22 16.90
C PRO A 19 42.50 -18.63 15.55
N TRP A 20 43.44 -17.99 14.85
CA TRP A 20 43.22 -17.42 13.52
C TRP A 20 43.10 -18.48 12.42
N PHE A 21 43.52 -19.73 12.69
CA PHE A 21 43.37 -20.88 11.78
C PHE A 21 41.93 -21.44 11.82
N LYS A 22 41.19 -21.28 12.93
CA LYS A 22 39.80 -21.76 13.05
C LYS A 22 38.81 -20.99 12.18
N ASN A 23 39.17 -19.78 11.74
CA ASN A 23 38.37 -18.99 10.80
C ASN A 23 38.78 -19.23 9.34
N GLN A 24 39.75 -20.12 9.10
CA GLN A 24 40.11 -20.67 7.79
C GLN A 24 39.57 -22.10 7.64
N SER A 25 38.45 -22.42 8.30
CA SER A 25 37.51 -23.35 7.67
C SER A 25 37.13 -22.71 6.34
N ILE A 26 37.92 -23.03 5.32
CA ILE A 26 37.46 -23.23 3.98
C ILE A 26 36.36 -24.29 4.07
N GLU A 27 35.18 -23.84 4.48
CA GLU A 27 34.07 -23.86 3.55
C GLU A 27 34.47 -23.01 2.32
N SER A 28 35.53 -23.39 1.60
CA SER A 28 35.33 -23.66 0.21
C SER A 28 34.22 -24.68 0.28
N CYS A 29 33.00 -24.16 0.16
CA CYS A 29 31.85 -24.90 -0.25
C CYS A 29 32.41 -26.09 -1.01
N VAL A 30 32.23 -27.30 -0.47
CA VAL A 30 32.06 -28.42 -1.37
C VAL A 30 30.82 -27.99 -2.14
N THR A 31 31.03 -27.15 -3.15
CA THR A 31 30.10 -26.87 -4.20
C THR A 31 30.09 -28.21 -4.88
N VAL A 32 29.27 -29.12 -4.33
CA VAL A 32 28.63 -30.14 -5.14
C VAL A 32 28.12 -29.32 -6.30
N LYS A 33 28.86 -29.34 -7.41
CA LYS A 33 28.43 -28.63 -8.62
C LYS A 33 27.05 -29.20 -8.87
N PRO A 34 25.98 -28.41 -8.69
CA PRO A 34 24.64 -28.96 -8.79
C PRO A 34 24.57 -29.61 -10.16
N VAL A 35 24.06 -30.85 -10.22
CA VAL A 35 23.89 -31.54 -11.49
C VAL A 35 23.13 -30.57 -12.39
N PRO A 36 23.71 -30.13 -13.52
CA PRO A 36 23.08 -29.11 -14.34
C PRO A 36 21.73 -29.64 -14.79
N ASP A 37 20.67 -28.87 -14.55
CA ASP A 37 19.33 -29.26 -14.92
C ASP A 37 19.20 -29.22 -16.44
N TYR A 38 18.70 -30.30 -17.02
CA TYR A 38 18.58 -30.46 -18.47
C TYR A 38 17.11 -30.47 -18.86
N LEU A 39 16.70 -29.45 -19.63
CA LEU A 39 15.36 -29.39 -20.17
C LEU A 39 15.34 -30.09 -21.54
N LYS A 40 14.47 -31.08 -21.68
CA LYS A 40 14.14 -31.68 -22.99
C LYS A 40 12.96 -30.92 -23.58
N GLN A 41 13.20 -30.22 -24.68
CA GLN A 41 12.15 -29.54 -25.44
C GLN A 41 11.89 -30.28 -26.74
N ARG A 42 10.63 -30.65 -26.96
CA ARG A 42 10.12 -30.96 -28.29
C ARG A 42 9.87 -29.65 -29.01
N GLN A 43 10.50 -29.48 -30.18
CA GLN A 43 10.24 -28.30 -30.99
C GLN A 43 8.82 -28.40 -31.55
N GLY A 44 7.96 -27.43 -31.22
CA GLY A 44 6.73 -27.19 -31.96
C GLY A 44 7.02 -26.90 -33.44
N LYS A 45 6.00 -26.83 -34.30
CA LYS A 45 6.19 -26.54 -35.72
C LYS A 45 6.72 -25.11 -35.92
N PHE A 46 8.04 -24.96 -35.93
CA PHE A 46 8.69 -23.82 -36.55
C PHE A 46 8.77 -24.09 -38.06
N GLY A 47 8.49 -23.06 -38.87
CA GLY A 47 8.53 -23.13 -40.34
C GLY A 47 9.86 -23.67 -40.87
N ASP A 48 9.88 -24.02 -42.16
CA ASP A 48 10.72 -25.03 -42.85
C ASP A 48 12.26 -24.99 -42.65
N ASN A 49 12.80 -24.08 -41.85
CA ASN A 49 14.20 -24.01 -41.47
C ASN A 49 14.45 -24.69 -40.11
N LYS A 50 14.34 -26.03 -40.04
CA LYS A 50 14.77 -26.80 -38.85
C LYS A 50 16.29 -27.05 -38.87
N PRO A 51 17.06 -26.62 -37.84
CA PRO A 51 18.44 -27.05 -37.68
C PRO A 51 18.46 -28.48 -37.10
N SER A 52 18.65 -29.45 -37.99
CA SER A 52 18.75 -30.90 -37.74
C SER A 52 17.43 -31.67 -37.59
N SER A 53 17.46 -32.92 -38.06
CA SER A 53 16.35 -33.86 -38.20
C SER A 53 15.80 -34.44 -36.87
N LYS A 54 16.24 -33.93 -35.72
CA LYS A 54 15.79 -34.40 -34.41
C LYS A 54 14.73 -33.44 -33.86
N ASP A 55 13.53 -33.96 -33.65
CA ASP A 55 12.40 -33.20 -33.08
C ASP A 55 12.58 -32.82 -31.60
N GLU A 56 13.62 -33.36 -30.95
CA GLU A 56 13.95 -33.14 -29.55
C GLU A 56 15.31 -32.49 -29.39
N ARG A 57 15.37 -31.40 -28.61
CA ARG A 57 16.61 -30.73 -28.20
C ARG A 57 16.74 -30.77 -26.69
N THR A 58 17.95 -31.06 -26.21
CA THR A 58 18.29 -30.95 -24.79
C THR A 58 19.03 -29.63 -24.56
N GLN A 59 18.57 -28.81 -23.61
CA GLN A 59 19.20 -27.54 -23.23
C GLN A 59 19.63 -27.60 -21.76
N ARG A 60 20.84 -27.10 -21.48
CA ARG A 60 21.33 -26.91 -20.11
C ARG A 60 20.70 -25.65 -19.54
N LYS A 61 19.99 -25.76 -18.42
CA LYS A 61 19.53 -24.63 -17.64
C LYS A 61 20.63 -24.24 -16.67
N LEU A 62 21.13 -23.03 -16.79
CA LEU A 62 22.08 -22.44 -15.86
C LEU A 62 21.44 -21.19 -15.26
N GLU A 63 21.46 -21.10 -13.92
CA GLU A 63 21.12 -19.87 -13.21
C GLU A 63 22.34 -18.94 -13.25
N ILE A 64 22.11 -17.68 -13.60
CA ILE A 64 23.18 -16.68 -13.69
C ILE A 64 23.31 -16.04 -12.31
N SER A 65 24.52 -16.00 -11.77
CA SER A 65 24.80 -15.30 -10.51
C SER A 65 24.46 -13.82 -10.64
N LEU A 66 23.67 -13.29 -9.71
CA LEU A 66 23.29 -11.88 -9.64
C LEU A 66 24.33 -11.10 -8.82
N ASP A 67 24.73 -9.90 -9.28
CA ASP A 67 25.60 -8.99 -8.53
C ASP A 67 24.84 -8.38 -7.34
N PRO A 68 25.32 -8.53 -6.09
CA PRO A 68 24.69 -7.89 -4.93
C PRO A 68 24.63 -6.36 -4.99
N LEU A 69 25.47 -5.72 -5.79
CA LEU A 69 25.55 -4.25 -5.92
C LEU A 69 24.75 -3.71 -7.12
N ASP A 70 24.20 -4.58 -7.96
CA ASP A 70 23.40 -4.14 -9.10
C ASP A 70 22.10 -3.46 -8.62
N PRO A 71 21.78 -2.24 -9.11
CA PRO A 71 20.55 -1.56 -8.76
C PRO A 71 19.34 -2.32 -9.33
N ALA A 72 18.16 -2.13 -8.69
CA ALA A 72 16.93 -2.75 -9.14
C ALA A 72 16.59 -2.33 -10.59
N ASN A 73 16.69 -3.27 -11.52
CA ASN A 73 16.48 -3.07 -12.96
C ASN A 73 15.00 -2.98 -13.38
N SER A 74 14.06 -3.17 -12.45
CA SER A 74 12.62 -3.16 -12.71
C SER A 74 11.93 -1.96 -12.09
N SER A 75 11.13 -1.25 -12.89
CA SER A 75 10.24 -0.20 -12.37
C SER A 75 9.10 -0.84 -11.58
N LYS A 76 9.16 -0.72 -10.25
CA LYS A 76 8.09 -1.19 -9.34
C LYS A 76 6.87 -0.26 -9.34
N HIS A 77 6.93 0.89 -10.02
CA HIS A 77 5.93 1.96 -9.95
C HIS A 77 4.98 1.99 -11.14
N MET A 78 4.73 0.85 -11.79
CA MET A 78 3.72 0.76 -12.84
C MET A 78 2.34 0.58 -12.20
N GLY A 79 1.67 1.71 -11.92
CA GLY A 79 0.27 1.73 -11.48
C GLY A 79 -0.66 1.52 -12.67
N GLY A 80 -1.25 0.33 -12.78
CA GLY A 80 -2.34 0.05 -13.72
C GLY A 80 -3.72 0.28 -13.10
N PRO A 81 -4.78 0.44 -13.90
CA PRO A 81 -6.14 0.36 -13.40
C PRO A 81 -6.36 -1.00 -12.71
N LYS A 82 -7.17 -1.00 -11.66
CA LYS A 82 -7.50 -2.22 -10.92
C LYS A 82 -8.10 -3.24 -11.87
N ALA A 83 -7.62 -4.49 -11.81
CA ALA A 83 -8.18 -5.57 -12.62
C ALA A 83 -9.70 -5.67 -12.41
N PHE A 84 -10.43 -6.05 -13.46
CA PHE A 84 -11.85 -6.37 -13.34
C PHE A 84 -12.01 -7.44 -12.25
N GLY A 85 -12.91 -7.18 -11.29
CA GLY A 85 -13.23 -8.12 -10.22
C GLY A 85 -13.84 -9.42 -10.77
N SER A 86 -14.01 -10.43 -9.92
CA SER A 86 -14.79 -11.60 -10.31
C SER A 86 -16.21 -11.20 -10.71
N LEU A 87 -16.88 -12.05 -11.49
CA LEU A 87 -18.30 -11.87 -11.78
C LEU A 87 -19.10 -11.69 -10.47
N PRO A 88 -20.15 -10.85 -10.46
CA PRO A 88 -20.97 -10.66 -9.27
C PRO A 88 -21.63 -11.97 -8.87
N VAL A 89 -21.57 -12.31 -7.58
CA VAL A 89 -22.26 -13.46 -7.02
C VAL A 89 -23.77 -13.19 -7.04
N PRO A 90 -24.61 -14.16 -7.43
CA PRO A 90 -26.06 -13.97 -7.42
C PRO A 90 -26.56 -13.70 -6.00
N VAL A 91 -27.30 -12.61 -5.83
CA VAL A 91 -27.98 -12.25 -4.57
C VAL A 91 -29.44 -12.65 -4.68
N VAL A 92 -29.95 -13.37 -3.68
CA VAL A 92 -31.37 -13.73 -3.57
C VAL A 92 -32.05 -12.70 -2.67
N TYR A 93 -32.97 -11.92 -3.25
CA TYR A 93 -33.76 -10.93 -2.51
C TYR A 93 -35.08 -11.53 -2.00
N LEU A 94 -35.58 -10.95 -0.90
CA LEU A 94 -36.98 -11.11 -0.50
C LEU A 94 -37.87 -10.38 -1.53
N PRO A 95 -39.15 -10.76 -1.68
CA PRO A 95 -40.07 -10.04 -2.57
C PRO A 95 -40.20 -8.58 -2.15
N ASP A 96 -40.29 -7.68 -3.13
CA ASP A 96 -40.43 -6.24 -2.89
C ASP A 96 -41.66 -5.95 -2.03
N VAL A 97 -41.43 -5.27 -0.90
CA VAL A 97 -42.51 -4.79 -0.03
C VAL A 97 -43.04 -3.48 -0.62
N ALA A 98 -44.35 -3.42 -0.89
CA ALA A 98 -44.98 -2.20 -1.36
C ALA A 98 -44.89 -1.09 -0.30
N VAL A 99 -44.03 -0.10 -0.53
CA VAL A 99 -43.95 1.12 0.26
C VAL A 99 -45.15 1.99 -0.10
N LYS A 100 -46.12 2.13 0.82
CA LYS A 100 -47.29 2.99 0.61
C LYS A 100 -46.90 4.44 0.92
N ASN A 101 -46.86 5.30 -0.10
CA ASN A 101 -46.78 6.78 0.00
C ASN A 101 -45.69 7.38 0.89
N GLN A 102 -44.78 6.58 1.45
CA GLN A 102 -43.75 7.02 2.40
C GLN A 102 -42.53 7.64 1.71
N GLU A 103 -42.45 7.53 0.38
CA GLU A 103 -41.35 8.11 -0.41
C GLU A 103 -41.22 9.63 -0.21
N GLN A 104 -42.34 10.31 0.06
CA GLN A 104 -42.34 11.75 0.33
C GLN A 104 -41.75 12.10 1.71
N ASP A 105 -41.90 11.22 2.71
CA ASP A 105 -41.33 11.41 4.05
C ASP A 105 -39.80 11.27 4.05
N TRP A 106 -39.26 10.51 3.10
CA TRP A 106 -37.82 10.34 2.91
C TRP A 106 -37.22 11.32 1.88
N THR A 107 -38.03 12.23 1.34
CA THR A 107 -37.55 13.25 0.42
C THR A 107 -36.74 14.29 1.18
N ILE A 108 -35.43 14.26 0.96
CA ILE A 108 -34.51 15.22 1.57
C ILE A 108 -34.68 16.58 0.88
N PRO A 109 -35.03 17.65 1.61
CA PRO A 109 -35.16 18.98 1.03
C PRO A 109 -33.80 19.51 0.52
N PRO A 110 -33.79 20.34 -0.52
CA PRO A 110 -32.56 20.89 -1.08
C PRO A 110 -31.81 21.77 -0.05
N CYS A 111 -30.50 21.54 0.10
CA CYS A 111 -29.66 22.29 1.03
C CYS A 111 -29.16 23.61 0.40
N PHE A 112 -29.65 24.75 0.89
CA PHE A 112 -29.14 26.07 0.51
C PHE A 112 -28.10 26.57 1.52
N SER A 113 -26.85 26.67 1.09
CA SER A 113 -25.78 27.18 1.96
C SER A 113 -25.73 28.72 1.97
N SER A 114 -25.46 29.31 3.14
CA SER A 114 -25.21 30.76 3.29
C SER A 114 -23.81 31.17 2.82
N TRP A 115 -22.82 30.27 2.93
CA TRP A 115 -21.40 30.56 2.74
C TRP A 115 -20.88 30.28 1.32
N VAL A 116 -21.34 29.20 0.70
CA VAL A 116 -20.84 28.74 -0.61
C VAL A 116 -21.99 28.64 -1.60
N LYS A 117 -21.92 29.44 -2.66
CA LYS A 117 -22.74 29.23 -3.86
C LYS A 117 -21.86 28.57 -4.91
N PRO A 118 -22.14 27.33 -5.34
CA PRO A 118 -21.55 26.83 -6.58
C PRO A 118 -21.96 27.78 -7.71
N GLU A 119 -21.01 28.12 -8.58
CA GLU A 119 -21.21 29.07 -9.67
C GLU A 119 -22.40 28.64 -10.54
N GLY A 120 -23.29 29.58 -10.87
CA GLY A 120 -24.43 29.30 -11.77
C GLY A 120 -25.69 28.74 -11.11
N CYS A 121 -25.83 28.74 -9.79
CA CYS A 121 -27.11 28.43 -9.11
C CYS A 121 -27.91 29.71 -8.79
N PRO A 122 -28.90 30.12 -9.62
CA PRO A 122 -29.77 31.26 -9.34
C PRO A 122 -30.87 30.86 -8.36
N ALA A 123 -30.52 30.59 -7.10
CA ALA A 123 -31.54 30.48 -6.05
C ALA A 123 -32.19 31.87 -5.84
N THR A 124 -33.52 31.93 -5.85
CA THR A 124 -34.27 33.16 -5.51
C THR A 124 -34.02 33.54 -4.04
N LEU A 125 -34.20 34.82 -3.72
CA LEU A 125 -34.07 35.30 -2.34
C LEU A 125 -35.01 34.54 -1.38
N GLU A 126 -36.23 34.24 -1.84
CA GLU A 126 -37.26 33.50 -1.08
C GLU A 126 -36.76 32.12 -0.65
N LEU A 127 -36.28 31.29 -1.60
CA LEU A 127 -35.78 29.94 -1.29
C LEU A 127 -34.63 29.94 -0.28
N ARG A 128 -33.80 31.00 -0.26
CA ARG A 128 -32.71 31.15 0.71
C ARG A 128 -33.20 31.61 2.08
N LEU A 129 -34.26 32.41 2.12
CA LEU A 129 -34.87 32.87 3.38
C LEU A 129 -35.69 31.75 4.02
N ASP A 130 -36.40 30.97 3.22
CA ASP A 130 -37.20 29.82 3.66
C ASP A 130 -36.33 28.78 4.36
N SER A 131 -35.13 28.52 3.83
CA SER A 131 -34.16 27.60 4.44
C SER A 131 -33.53 28.11 5.73
N TYR A 132 -33.63 29.42 6.02
CA TYR A 132 -32.99 29.99 7.21
C TYR A 132 -33.85 29.85 8.48
N GLU A 133 -35.11 29.41 8.34
CA GLU A 133 -36.03 29.05 9.44
C GLU A 133 -36.12 30.07 10.59
N ARG A 134 -35.69 31.33 10.37
CA ARG A 134 -35.67 32.35 11.42
C ARG A 134 -37.05 32.67 11.98
N TYR A 135 -38.08 32.43 11.18
CA TYR A 135 -39.48 32.60 11.58
C TYR A 135 -39.93 31.55 12.62
N LEU A 136 -39.19 30.45 12.81
CA LEU A 136 -39.46 29.47 13.85
C LEU A 136 -39.02 29.94 15.25
N TYR A 137 -38.12 30.92 15.35
CA TYR A 137 -37.64 31.44 16.64
C TYR A 137 -38.54 32.59 17.10
N HIS A 138 -39.32 32.35 18.15
CA HIS A 138 -40.03 33.42 18.86
C HIS A 138 -39.07 34.10 19.85
N VAL A 139 -38.70 35.35 19.58
CA VAL A 139 -37.89 36.16 20.50
C VAL A 139 -38.82 36.96 21.40
N GLU A 140 -38.91 36.56 22.66
CA GLU A 140 -39.64 37.28 23.70
C GLU A 140 -38.67 38.08 24.58
N ILE A 141 -39.00 39.34 24.86
CA ILE A 141 -38.18 40.22 25.70
C ILE A 141 -38.77 40.24 27.10
N ASN A 142 -37.93 40.00 28.11
CA ASN A 142 -38.35 40.02 29.50
C ASN A 142 -38.69 41.45 29.98
N ASP A 143 -39.86 41.63 30.61
CA ASP A 143 -40.31 42.92 31.17
C ASP A 143 -39.36 43.52 32.21
N ASN A 144 -38.53 42.71 32.86
CA ASN A 144 -37.53 43.18 33.81
C ASN A 144 -36.47 44.09 33.17
N PHE A 145 -36.20 43.95 31.87
CA PHE A 145 -35.32 44.86 31.15
C PHE A 145 -35.85 46.30 31.17
N GLY A 146 -37.17 46.48 31.05
CA GLY A 146 -37.81 47.80 31.15
C GLY A 146 -37.69 48.40 32.55
N LYS A 147 -37.83 47.57 33.60
CA LYS A 147 -37.66 48.00 34.99
C LYS A 147 -36.24 48.50 35.25
N VAL A 148 -35.23 47.77 34.79
CA VAL A 148 -33.82 48.15 34.96
C VAL A 148 -33.49 49.41 34.14
N ALA A 149 -33.95 49.49 32.89
CA ALA A 149 -33.75 50.67 32.04
C ALA A 149 -34.32 51.93 32.70
N LYS A 150 -35.52 51.83 33.29
CA LYS A 150 -36.15 52.95 33.99
C LYS A 150 -35.31 53.43 35.18
N VAL A 151 -34.84 52.51 36.04
CA VAL A 151 -34.01 52.86 37.20
C VAL A 151 -32.72 53.58 36.77
N LEU A 152 -32.08 53.11 35.69
CA LEU A 152 -30.87 53.74 35.18
C LEU A 152 -31.12 55.15 34.62
N ILE A 153 -32.21 55.34 33.87
CA ILE A 153 -32.58 56.66 33.35
C ILE A 153 -32.88 57.63 34.50
N ASP A 154 -33.64 57.19 35.51
CA ASP A 154 -34.02 58.03 36.66
C ASP A 154 -32.82 58.35 37.58
N TYR A 155 -31.74 57.55 37.56
CA TYR A 155 -30.54 57.76 38.38
C TYR A 155 -29.51 58.69 37.73
N TYR A 156 -29.45 58.72 36.40
CA TYR A 156 -28.44 59.47 35.64
C TYR A 156 -29.00 60.66 34.84
N GLY A 157 -30.32 60.84 34.78
CA GLY A 157 -31.00 61.99 34.17
C GLY A 157 -31.29 63.12 35.16
#